data_AF-H6NR61-F1
#
_entry.id   AF-H6NR61-F1
#
_cell.length_a   1.000
_cell.length_b   1.000
_cell.length_c   1.000
_cell.angle_alpha   90.00
_cell.angle_beta   90.00
_cell.angle_gamma   90.00
#
_symmetry.space_group_name_H-M   'P 1'
#
loop_
_entity.id
_entity.type
_entity.pdbx_description
1 polymer ?
#
loop_
_entity_poly.entity_id
_entity_poly.type
_entity_poly.pdbx_seq_one_letter_code
_entity_poly.pdbx_strand_id
1 'polypeptide(L)'
;MKLMSPSYTGRRKAAWLAAAVLALSLMTGCGNDEAAPAPGTENNGQQGGTTQGGGTADTAKKGQQGDTAAQKPAEKISLAQITYSDADRKGIADVAKIQELAKVYVPQQGTADEKFDQVGGGQKQVTLKYAKMSIIESASEIKPAGTVEKEENVTLKQGSGKFVTVGGQDTLYFKMEDTFIALQSAKGLSRAELQAIAETMAPL
;
A
#
# COMPACT_ATOMS: atom_id res chain seq x y z
N MET A 1 -58.48 -25.60 -33.73
CA MET A 1 -57.27 -25.90 -34.52
C MET A 1 -56.11 -26.12 -33.58
N LYS A 2 -55.33 -27.16 -33.84
CA LYS A 2 -54.23 -27.71 -33.06
C LYS A 2 -52.95 -27.46 -33.85
N LEU A 3 -51.91 -26.89 -33.25
CA LEU A 3 -50.50 -26.92 -33.68
C LEU A 3 -49.68 -26.29 -32.54
N MET A 4 -49.16 -27.08 -31.60
CA MET A 4 -47.82 -27.70 -31.58
C MET A 4 -46.67 -26.69 -31.69
N SER A 5 -45.95 -26.55 -30.57
CA SER A 5 -44.63 -25.94 -30.45
C SER A 5 -43.58 -26.66 -31.31
N PRO A 6 -42.42 -26.02 -31.52
CA PRO A 6 -41.20 -26.70 -31.13
C PRO A 6 -40.24 -25.85 -30.29
N SER A 7 -39.61 -26.57 -29.37
CA SER A 7 -38.52 -26.24 -28.47
C SER A 7 -37.26 -25.75 -29.20
N TYR A 8 -36.49 -24.84 -28.59
CA TYR A 8 -35.05 -24.78 -28.80
C TYR A 8 -34.30 -24.61 -27.48
N THR A 9 -33.79 -25.74 -27.01
CA THR A 9 -32.77 -25.89 -25.98
C THR A 9 -31.42 -25.37 -26.47
N GLY A 10 -30.76 -24.52 -25.67
CA GLY A 10 -29.40 -24.05 -25.92
C GLY A 10 -28.60 -23.93 -24.63
N ARG A 11 -28.34 -25.06 -23.96
CA ARG A 11 -27.33 -25.14 -22.88
C ARG A 11 -25.94 -25.02 -23.50
N ARG A 12 -25.17 -23.98 -23.16
CA ARG A 12 -23.71 -24.00 -23.32
C ARG A 12 -23.07 -24.26 -21.97
N LYS A 13 -22.82 -25.54 -21.69
CA LYS A 13 -21.87 -25.97 -20.67
C LYS A 13 -20.47 -25.86 -21.27
N ALA A 14 -19.62 -24.98 -20.74
CA ALA A 14 -18.18 -25.08 -20.94
C ALA A 14 -17.57 -25.59 -19.64
N ALA A 15 -17.38 -26.91 -19.60
CA ALA A 15 -16.53 -27.56 -18.62
C ALA A 15 -15.10 -27.40 -19.11
N TRP A 16 -14.24 -26.73 -18.32
CA TRP A 16 -12.80 -26.81 -18.53
C TRP A 16 -12.23 -27.81 -17.54
N LEU A 17 -11.56 -28.80 -18.12
CA LEU A 17 -10.97 -29.96 -17.48
C LEU A 17 -9.91 -29.58 -16.46
N ALA A 18 -9.96 -30.25 -15.30
CA ALA A 18 -8.80 -30.48 -14.46
C ALA A 18 -7.88 -31.51 -15.13
N ALA A 19 -6.57 -31.26 -15.14
CA ALA A 19 -5.56 -32.25 -15.50
C ALA A 19 -4.33 -32.14 -14.58
N ALA A 20 -4.28 -33.12 -13.68
CA ALA A 20 -3.13 -33.92 -13.23
C ALA A 20 -1.76 -33.28 -12.90
N VAL A 21 -1.39 -33.59 -11.66
CA VAL A 21 -0.08 -33.61 -11.00
C VAL A 21 1.03 -34.26 -11.84
N LEU A 22 2.23 -33.68 -11.80
CA LEU A 22 3.50 -34.40 -11.95
C LEU A 22 4.51 -33.87 -10.91
N ALA A 23 4.90 -34.76 -10.00
CA ALA A 23 5.97 -34.57 -9.03
C ALA A 23 7.22 -35.31 -9.51
N LEU A 24 8.36 -34.64 -9.61
CA LEU A 24 9.73 -35.15 -9.76
C LEU A 24 10.67 -33.93 -9.54
N SER A 25 11.78 -33.92 -8.79
CA SER A 25 12.47 -34.88 -7.93
C SER A 25 13.45 -34.07 -7.08
N LEU A 26 13.66 -34.47 -5.83
CA LEU A 26 14.79 -34.02 -5.01
C LEU A 26 16.10 -34.58 -5.60
N MET A 27 17.09 -33.72 -5.82
CA MET A 27 18.49 -34.15 -5.87
C MET A 27 19.30 -33.36 -4.86
N THR A 28 19.68 -34.11 -3.83
CA THR A 28 20.68 -33.85 -2.81
C THR A 28 22.05 -33.69 -3.48
N GLY A 29 22.71 -32.56 -3.27
CA GLY A 29 24.13 -32.38 -3.53
C GLY A 29 24.84 -32.11 -2.21
N CYS A 30 25.30 -33.17 -1.55
CA CYS A 30 26.19 -33.10 -0.40
C CYS A 30 27.57 -32.62 -0.87
N GLY A 31 28.07 -31.56 -0.25
CA GLY A 31 29.48 -31.19 -0.24
C GLY A 31 29.81 -30.77 1.18
N ASN A 32 30.28 -31.73 1.97
CA ASN A 32 30.79 -31.51 3.31
C ASN A 32 32.07 -30.68 3.22
N ASP A 33 32.19 -29.63 4.02
CA ASP A 33 33.45 -29.35 4.69
C ASP A 33 33.17 -28.90 6.12
N GLU A 34 33.94 -29.54 6.98
CA GLU A 34 33.79 -29.69 8.42
C GLU A 34 34.72 -28.71 9.13
N ALA A 35 34.22 -28.04 10.18
CA ALA A 35 34.90 -27.81 11.46
C ALA A 35 34.36 -26.56 12.20
N ALA A 36 33.75 -26.79 13.36
CA ALA A 36 33.89 -25.95 14.56
C ALA A 36 34.95 -26.61 15.48
N PRO A 37 35.45 -26.06 16.62
CA PRO A 37 35.03 -24.85 17.36
C PRO A 37 36.14 -23.95 18.01
N ALA A 38 35.76 -22.71 18.39
CA ALA A 38 36.13 -21.88 19.59
C ALA A 38 37.62 -21.60 20.00
N PRO A 39 37.91 -20.91 21.13
CA PRO A 39 37.86 -19.46 21.43
C PRO A 39 39.20 -18.86 21.97
N GLY A 40 39.23 -17.54 22.26
CA GLY A 40 40.32 -16.83 23.00
C GLY A 40 40.94 -15.67 22.19
N THR A 41 41.45 -14.55 22.71
CA THR A 41 41.79 -14.08 24.05
C THR A 41 41.98 -12.55 24.01
N GLU A 42 41.94 -11.95 25.19
CA GLU A 42 42.13 -10.56 25.61
C GLU A 42 43.47 -9.88 25.22
N ASN A 43 43.45 -8.54 25.08
CA ASN A 43 44.30 -7.51 25.75
C ASN A 43 44.25 -6.21 24.92
N ASN A 44 43.81 -5.06 25.43
CA ASN A 44 44.38 -4.16 26.44
C ASN A 44 45.59 -3.34 25.97
N GLY A 45 45.53 -2.03 26.28
CA GLY A 45 46.51 -0.98 25.98
C GLY A 45 45.76 0.34 25.78
N GLN A 46 45.39 1.09 26.84
CA GLN A 46 46.20 2.15 27.49
C GLN A 46 46.73 3.17 26.45
N GLN A 47 46.64 4.49 26.62
CA GLN A 47 46.80 5.28 27.84
C GLN A 47 46.55 6.78 27.53
N GLY A 48 46.02 7.50 28.54
CA GLY A 48 46.43 8.88 28.87
C GLY A 48 45.92 10.02 27.98
N GLY A 49 45.56 11.19 28.49
CA GLY A 49 45.73 11.72 29.83
C GLY A 49 44.99 13.05 30.01
N THR A 50 44.78 13.34 31.29
CA THR A 50 44.14 14.48 31.92
C THR A 50 44.86 15.81 31.71
N THR A 51 44.13 16.93 31.68
CA THR A 51 44.48 18.07 32.55
C THR A 51 43.28 19.00 32.81
N GLN A 52 43.17 19.37 34.08
CA GLN A 52 42.22 20.28 34.71
C GLN A 52 42.87 21.66 34.83
N GLY A 53 42.10 22.73 34.67
CA GLY A 53 42.52 24.10 34.99
C GLY A 53 41.35 25.08 34.88
N GLY A 54 40.92 25.63 36.01
CA GLY A 54 39.78 26.56 36.09
C GLY A 54 40.15 28.04 35.95
N GLY A 55 39.12 28.90 35.94
CA GLY A 55 39.26 30.31 36.29
C GLY A 55 38.51 31.32 35.42
N THR A 56 37.42 31.84 36.00
CA THR A 56 36.87 33.21 35.90
C THR A 56 36.14 33.71 34.64
N ALA A 57 35.07 34.48 34.94
CA ALA A 57 34.05 35.07 34.10
C ALA A 57 34.55 36.19 33.17
N ASP A 58 33.92 36.35 32.00
CA ASP A 58 33.20 37.59 31.67
C ASP A 58 32.33 37.45 30.40
N THR A 59 31.38 38.37 30.34
CA THR A 59 30.24 38.59 29.45
C THR A 59 30.52 38.62 27.95
N ALA A 60 29.75 37.89 27.12
CA ALA A 60 29.49 38.28 25.71
C ALA A 60 28.23 37.62 25.12
N LYS A 61 27.14 38.38 25.14
CA LYS A 61 25.89 38.13 24.42
C LYS A 61 26.09 38.45 22.94
N LYS A 62 26.10 37.47 22.03
CA LYS A 62 25.87 37.73 20.59
C LYS A 62 25.43 36.49 19.79
N GLY A 63 24.15 36.49 19.41
CA GLY A 63 23.67 36.02 18.11
C GLY A 63 23.76 34.53 17.81
N GLN A 64 22.85 33.72 18.36
CA GLN A 64 22.38 32.54 17.63
C GLN A 64 21.49 33.03 16.48
N GLN A 65 22.12 33.24 15.32
CA GLN A 65 21.42 33.34 14.06
C GLN A 65 21.04 31.90 13.70
N GLY A 66 19.81 31.52 14.09
CA GLY A 66 19.23 30.26 13.68
C GLY A 66 19.05 30.30 12.17
N ASP A 67 19.81 29.46 11.48
CA ASP A 67 19.53 29.09 10.09
C ASP A 67 18.18 28.38 10.07
N THR A 68 17.13 29.18 9.96
CA THR A 68 15.82 28.69 9.53
C THR A 68 16.00 28.35 8.07
N ALA A 69 16.37 27.09 7.80
CA ALA A 69 16.32 26.53 6.47
C ALA A 69 14.92 26.81 5.92
N ALA A 70 14.83 27.71 4.95
CA ALA A 70 13.59 28.05 4.28
C ALA A 70 13.00 26.76 3.72
N GLN A 71 11.92 26.27 4.34
CA GLN A 71 11.18 25.13 3.85
C GLN A 71 10.70 25.49 2.44
N LYS A 72 11.16 24.73 1.44
CA LYS A 72 10.65 24.79 0.06
C LYS A 72 9.12 24.82 0.14
N PRO A 73 8.44 25.79 -0.50
CA PRO A 73 6.98 25.82 -0.51
C PRO A 73 6.45 24.46 -0.95
N ALA A 74 5.54 23.89 -0.17
CA ALA A 74 4.87 22.64 -0.55
C ALA A 74 4.27 22.83 -1.94
N GLU A 75 4.65 21.97 -2.88
CA GLU A 75 4.09 22.00 -4.23
C GLU A 75 2.58 21.81 -4.13
N LYS A 76 1.82 22.75 -4.71
CA LYS A 76 0.37 22.69 -4.67
C LYS A 76 -0.10 21.52 -5.53
N ILE A 77 -0.60 20.47 -4.89
CA ILE A 77 -1.17 19.32 -5.58
C ILE A 77 -2.49 19.74 -6.22
N SER A 78 -2.62 19.52 -7.53
CA SER A 78 -3.84 19.78 -8.28
C SER A 78 -4.59 18.47 -8.50
N LEU A 79 -5.78 18.36 -7.92
CA LEU A 79 -6.68 17.22 -8.13
C LEU A 79 -7.90 17.64 -8.94
N ALA A 80 -8.49 16.69 -9.65
CA ALA A 80 -9.71 16.82 -10.43
C ALA A 80 -10.76 15.82 -9.94
N GLN A 81 -12.04 16.16 -10.11
CA GLN A 81 -13.14 15.31 -9.67
C GLN A 81 -13.20 14.01 -10.47
N ILE A 82 -13.31 12.88 -9.78
CA ILE A 82 -13.59 11.59 -10.40
C ILE A 82 -15.10 11.44 -10.53
N THR A 83 -15.57 11.06 -11.72
CA THR A 83 -16.99 10.79 -11.97
C THR A 83 -17.24 9.28 -11.97
N TYR A 84 -18.33 8.86 -11.30
CA TYR A 84 -18.81 7.48 -11.29
C TYR A 84 -20.20 7.45 -11.90
N SER A 85 -20.39 6.61 -12.91
CA SER A 85 -21.71 6.36 -13.50
C SER A 85 -22.58 5.52 -12.55
N ASP A 86 -23.89 5.48 -12.80
CA ASP A 86 -24.80 4.60 -12.04
C ASP A 86 -24.42 3.13 -12.18
N ALA A 87 -23.90 2.73 -13.34
CA ALA A 87 -23.40 1.38 -13.58
C ALA A 87 -22.16 1.07 -12.71
N ASP A 88 -21.24 2.04 -12.57
CA ASP A 88 -20.06 1.89 -11.73
C ASP A 88 -20.47 1.73 -10.26
N ARG A 89 -21.34 2.63 -9.77
CA ARG A 89 -21.84 2.59 -8.39
C ARG A 89 -22.52 1.27 -8.09
N LYS A 90 -23.38 0.80 -9.00
CA LYS A 90 -24.05 -0.49 -8.87
C LYS A 90 -23.05 -1.65 -8.86
N GLY A 91 -22.09 -1.66 -9.79
CA GLY A 91 -21.07 -2.71 -9.87
C GLY A 91 -20.25 -2.78 -8.59
N ILE A 92 -19.84 -1.63 -8.04
CA ILE A 92 -19.06 -1.58 -6.80
C ILE A 92 -19.89 -2.10 -5.63
N ALA A 93 -21.15 -1.65 -5.49
CA ALA A 93 -22.04 -2.12 -4.43
C ALA A 93 -22.32 -3.63 -4.51
N ASP A 94 -22.53 -4.17 -5.71
CA ASP A 94 -22.77 -5.60 -5.92
C ASP A 94 -21.54 -6.43 -5.52
N VAL A 95 -20.33 -5.99 -5.91
CA VAL A 95 -19.08 -6.66 -5.51
C VAL A 95 -18.86 -6.55 -4.00
N ALA A 96 -19.07 -5.38 -3.41
CA ALA A 96 -18.95 -5.19 -1.96
C ALA A 96 -19.82 -6.16 -1.16
N LYS A 97 -21.07 -6.34 -1.60
CA LYS A 97 -22.01 -7.29 -0.99
C LYS A 97 -21.50 -8.73 -1.11
N ILE A 98 -20.97 -9.13 -2.27
CA ILE A 98 -20.39 -10.47 -2.47
C ILE A 98 -19.18 -10.69 -1.56
N GLN A 99 -18.38 -9.64 -1.32
CA GLN A 99 -17.18 -9.70 -0.47
C GLN A 99 -17.48 -9.43 1.02
N GLU A 100 -18.76 -9.32 1.40
CA GLU A 100 -19.21 -9.06 2.77
C GLU A 100 -18.65 -7.74 3.37
N LEU A 101 -18.35 -6.76 2.51
CA LEU A 101 -17.87 -5.45 2.94
C LEU A 101 -19.04 -4.46 3.08
N ALA A 102 -19.32 -4.03 4.31
CA ALA A 102 -20.50 -3.20 4.62
C ALA A 102 -20.44 -1.79 4.01
N LYS A 103 -19.24 -1.20 3.94
CA LYS A 103 -18.99 0.13 3.39
C LYS A 103 -17.77 0.12 2.48
N VAL A 104 -17.93 0.66 1.29
CA VAL A 104 -16.85 0.93 0.34
C VAL A 104 -16.61 2.43 0.28
N TYR A 105 -15.35 2.82 0.25
CA TYR A 105 -14.92 4.20 0.16
C TYR A 105 -14.26 4.47 -1.18
N VAL A 106 -14.71 5.50 -1.89
CA VAL A 106 -14.13 5.87 -3.18
C VAL A 106 -13.55 7.28 -3.14
N PRO A 107 -12.43 7.53 -3.84
CA PRO A 107 -11.84 8.86 -3.93
C PRO A 107 -12.78 9.78 -4.71
N GLN A 108 -13.08 10.94 -4.14
CA GLN A 108 -13.86 11.95 -4.86
C GLN A 108 -12.99 12.69 -5.89
N GLN A 109 -11.67 12.76 -5.67
CA GLN A 109 -10.73 13.42 -6.56
C GLN A 109 -9.50 12.57 -6.85
N GLY A 110 -8.92 12.75 -8.04
CA GLY A 110 -7.70 12.11 -8.51
C GLY A 110 -6.82 13.10 -9.27
N THR A 111 -5.74 12.64 -9.88
CA THR A 111 -5.02 13.48 -10.87
C THR A 111 -5.93 13.79 -12.07
N ALA A 112 -5.59 14.79 -12.88
CA ALA A 112 -6.43 15.23 -14.01
C ALA A 112 -6.87 14.11 -14.97
N ASP A 113 -6.00 13.11 -15.21
CA ASP A 113 -6.27 11.99 -16.11
C ASP A 113 -6.82 10.75 -15.39
N GLU A 114 -7.15 10.88 -14.10
CA GLU A 114 -7.64 9.77 -13.32
C GLU A 114 -9.10 9.47 -13.64
N LYS A 115 -9.41 8.18 -13.81
CA LYS A 115 -10.77 7.72 -14.07
C LYS A 115 -10.96 6.33 -13.51
N PHE A 116 -12.18 6.05 -13.04
CA PHE A 116 -12.56 4.69 -12.68
C PHE A 116 -12.51 3.80 -13.93
N ASP A 117 -11.99 2.58 -13.77
CA ASP A 117 -11.86 1.59 -14.85
C ASP A 117 -12.75 0.38 -14.59
N GLN A 118 -12.59 -0.27 -13.43
CA GLN A 118 -13.31 -1.49 -13.10
C GLN A 118 -13.28 -1.78 -11.60
N VAL A 119 -14.24 -2.59 -11.16
CA VAL A 119 -14.26 -3.20 -9.84
C VAL A 119 -14.17 -4.72 -9.96
N GLY A 120 -13.39 -5.32 -9.06
CA GLY A 120 -13.30 -6.76 -8.89
C GLY A 120 -13.34 -7.12 -7.41
N GLY A 121 -13.46 -8.41 -7.12
CA GLY A 121 -13.44 -8.91 -5.75
C GLY A 121 -12.82 -10.29 -5.65
N GLY A 122 -12.24 -10.58 -4.49
CA GLY A 122 -11.64 -11.86 -4.16
C GLY A 122 -11.09 -11.83 -2.74
N GLN A 123 -11.05 -13.00 -2.08
CA GLN A 123 -10.48 -13.13 -0.72
C GLN A 123 -11.11 -12.19 0.33
N LYS A 124 -12.42 -11.88 0.22
CA LYS A 124 -13.11 -10.89 1.08
C LYS A 124 -12.52 -9.47 0.97
N GLN A 125 -12.05 -9.14 -0.23
CA GLN A 125 -11.52 -7.83 -0.57
C GLN A 125 -12.23 -7.31 -1.82
N VAL A 126 -12.50 -6.01 -1.82
CA VAL A 126 -12.94 -5.26 -3.00
C VAL A 126 -11.70 -4.61 -3.61
N THR A 127 -11.53 -4.72 -4.91
CA THR A 127 -10.47 -4.04 -5.66
C THR A 127 -11.07 -3.06 -6.64
N LEU A 128 -10.77 -1.78 -6.48
CA LEU A 128 -11.14 -0.71 -7.40
C LEU A 128 -9.92 -0.33 -8.22
N LYS A 129 -10.03 -0.38 -9.55
CA LYS A 129 -8.95 0.04 -10.45
C LYS A 129 -9.27 1.37 -11.09
N TYR A 130 -8.24 2.19 -11.17
CA TYR A 130 -8.24 3.48 -11.84
C TYR A 130 -7.10 3.51 -12.87
N ALA A 131 -6.98 4.60 -13.63
CA ALA A 131 -5.96 4.73 -14.67
C ALA A 131 -4.52 4.72 -14.11
N LYS A 132 -4.28 5.35 -12.96
CA LYS A 132 -2.95 5.46 -12.33
C LYS A 132 -2.83 4.88 -10.93
N MET A 133 -3.92 4.38 -10.35
CA MET A 133 -3.92 3.76 -9.02
C MET A 133 -4.85 2.56 -8.92
N SER A 134 -4.65 1.77 -7.87
CA SER A 134 -5.59 0.74 -7.43
C SER A 134 -5.86 0.87 -5.94
N ILE A 135 -7.09 0.56 -5.53
CA ILE A 135 -7.52 0.57 -4.15
C ILE A 135 -7.98 -0.83 -3.79
N ILE A 136 -7.47 -1.36 -2.69
CA ILE A 136 -7.95 -2.61 -2.10
C ILE A 136 -8.59 -2.27 -0.76
N GLU A 137 -9.81 -2.76 -0.55
CA GLU A 137 -10.58 -2.53 0.68
C GLU A 137 -11.00 -3.86 1.31
N SER A 138 -10.95 -3.94 2.63
CA SER A 138 -11.38 -5.12 3.38
C SER A 138 -11.84 -4.77 4.79
N ALA A 139 -12.70 -5.61 5.37
CA ALA A 139 -13.06 -5.55 6.78
C ALA A 139 -11.93 -6.08 7.70
N SER A 140 -10.92 -6.72 7.12
CA SER A 140 -9.74 -7.23 7.83
C SER A 140 -8.49 -6.50 7.40
N GLU A 141 -7.48 -6.49 8.28
CA GLU A 141 -6.20 -5.82 8.00
C GLU A 141 -5.55 -6.35 6.70
N ILE A 142 -5.13 -5.42 5.84
CA ILE A 142 -4.42 -5.72 4.59
C ILE A 142 -2.93 -5.60 4.85
N LYS A 143 -2.20 -6.70 4.69
CA LYS A 143 -0.74 -6.72 4.83
C LYS A 143 -0.07 -6.40 3.49
N PRO A 144 1.10 -5.72 3.51
CA PRO A 144 1.93 -5.59 2.32
C PRO A 144 2.27 -6.95 1.73
N ALA A 145 2.19 -7.06 0.41
CA ALA A 145 2.59 -8.25 -0.31
C ALA A 145 4.04 -8.09 -0.78
N GLY A 146 4.95 -8.96 -0.31
CA GLY A 146 6.36 -8.94 -0.67
C GLY A 146 7.27 -8.34 0.42
N THR A 147 8.54 -8.12 0.06
CA THR A 147 9.55 -7.56 0.97
C THR A 147 9.38 -6.06 1.10
N VAL A 148 9.21 -5.58 2.33
CA VAL A 148 9.11 -4.15 2.63
C VAL A 148 10.49 -3.50 2.58
N GLU A 149 10.63 -2.50 1.72
CA GLU A 149 11.88 -1.74 1.53
C GLU A 149 11.91 -0.49 2.41
N LYS A 150 10.76 0.18 2.56
CA LYS A 150 10.62 1.40 3.36
C LYS A 150 9.22 1.46 3.97
N GLU A 151 9.14 1.91 5.23
CA GLU A 151 7.89 2.31 5.88
C GLU A 151 7.99 3.73 6.43
N GLU A 152 6.88 4.46 6.40
CA GLU A 152 6.80 5.81 6.94
C GLU A 152 5.37 6.11 7.42
N ASN A 153 5.19 6.47 8.68
CA ASN A 153 3.89 6.86 9.22
C ASN A 153 3.49 8.25 8.72
N VAL A 154 2.20 8.45 8.48
CA VAL A 154 1.65 9.74 8.02
C VAL A 154 0.33 10.04 8.73
N THR A 155 0.04 11.32 8.90
CA THR A 155 -1.27 11.80 9.39
C THR A 155 -2.14 12.22 8.22
N LEU A 156 -3.36 11.71 8.18
CA LEU A 156 -4.42 12.02 7.23
C LEU A 156 -5.53 12.77 7.97
N LYS A 157 -6.39 13.48 7.23
CA LYS A 157 -7.58 14.15 7.83
C LYS A 157 -8.49 13.18 8.58
N GLN A 158 -8.57 11.94 8.10
CA GLN A 158 -9.42 10.87 8.60
C GLN A 158 -8.74 9.98 9.66
N GLY A 159 -7.46 10.21 9.99
CA GLY A 159 -6.73 9.42 10.98
C GLY A 159 -5.27 9.17 10.62
N SER A 160 -4.71 8.06 11.07
CA SER A 160 -3.34 7.67 10.76
C SER A 160 -3.27 6.80 9.51
N GLY A 161 -2.19 6.95 8.75
CA GLY A 161 -1.81 6.04 7.67
C GLY A 161 -0.34 5.66 7.74
N LYS A 162 0.06 4.76 6.86
CA LYS A 162 1.45 4.31 6.70
C LYS A 162 1.76 4.12 5.22
N PHE A 163 2.75 4.83 4.72
CA PHE A 163 3.37 4.52 3.44
C PHE A 163 4.26 3.30 3.58
N VAL A 164 4.13 2.37 2.65
CA VAL A 164 5.00 1.20 2.50
C VAL A 164 5.46 1.13 1.05
N THR A 165 6.76 0.90 0.85
CA THR A 165 7.33 0.62 -0.48
C THR A 165 7.67 -0.85 -0.57
N VAL A 166 7.18 -1.51 -1.62
CA VAL A 166 7.54 -2.88 -1.99
C VAL A 166 7.85 -2.90 -3.49
N GLY A 167 9.03 -3.37 -3.89
CA GLY A 167 9.42 -3.44 -5.30
C GLY A 167 9.42 -2.07 -5.98
N GLY A 168 9.81 -1.01 -5.26
CA GLY A 168 9.73 0.38 -5.73
C GLY A 168 8.32 0.95 -5.87
N GLN A 169 7.27 0.22 -5.46
CA GLN A 169 5.89 0.69 -5.53
C GLN A 169 5.40 1.22 -4.19
N ASP A 170 5.05 2.50 -4.16
CA ASP A 170 4.46 3.13 -2.98
C ASP A 170 2.97 2.79 -2.83
N THR A 171 2.60 2.34 -1.63
CA THR A 171 1.23 2.09 -1.21
C THR A 171 0.95 2.77 0.12
N LEU A 172 -0.14 3.53 0.18
CA LEU A 172 -0.64 4.14 1.41
C LEU A 172 -1.68 3.22 2.06
N TYR A 173 -1.36 2.69 3.23
CA TYR A 173 -2.26 1.90 4.07
C TYR A 173 -2.90 2.80 5.12
N PHE A 174 -4.23 2.72 5.27
CA PHE A 174 -4.97 3.46 6.28
C PHE A 174 -6.30 2.77 6.59
N LYS A 175 -7.01 3.25 7.60
CA LYS A 175 -8.33 2.74 7.98
C LYS A 175 -9.35 3.87 7.95
N MET A 176 -10.54 3.60 7.40
CA MET A 176 -11.71 4.46 7.51
C MET A 176 -12.81 3.70 8.23
N GLU A 177 -13.17 4.16 9.43
CA GLU A 177 -14.06 3.43 10.34
C GLU A 177 -13.57 1.98 10.54
N ASP A 178 -14.30 1.00 10.00
CA ASP A 178 -14.01 -0.44 10.06
C ASP A 178 -13.42 -1.02 8.77
N THR A 179 -13.19 -0.20 7.76
CA THR A 179 -12.62 -0.62 6.47
C THR A 179 -11.13 -0.30 6.42
N PHE A 180 -10.30 -1.34 6.22
CA PHE A 180 -8.89 -1.20 5.91
C PHE A 180 -8.71 -0.95 4.42
N ILE A 181 -7.86 0.01 4.08
CA ILE A 181 -7.66 0.50 2.72
C ILE A 181 -6.17 0.48 2.37
N ALA A 182 -5.85 -0.08 1.22
CA ALA A 182 -4.53 0.04 0.59
C ALA A 182 -4.67 0.79 -0.73
N LEU A 183 -4.17 2.02 -0.78
CA LEU A 183 -4.16 2.88 -1.96
C LEU A 183 -2.77 2.81 -2.61
N GLN A 184 -2.69 2.14 -3.76
CA GLN A 184 -1.45 1.78 -4.42
C GLN A 184 -1.23 2.62 -5.68
N SER A 185 -0.03 3.17 -5.85
CA SER A 185 0.39 3.82 -7.10
C SER A 185 0.64 2.76 -8.17
N ALA A 186 -0.09 2.80 -9.28
CA ALA A 186 0.13 1.90 -10.41
C ALA A 186 0.95 2.54 -11.54
N LYS A 187 0.88 3.87 -11.70
CA LYS A 187 1.59 4.61 -12.76
C LYS A 187 2.16 5.94 -12.26
N GLY A 188 3.11 5.86 -11.33
CA GLY A 188 3.97 6.99 -10.96
C GLY A 188 3.28 8.13 -10.20
N LEU A 189 2.20 7.85 -9.45
CA LEU A 189 1.73 8.80 -8.44
C LEU A 189 2.77 8.92 -7.34
N SER A 190 3.09 10.16 -6.98
CA SER A 190 3.92 10.50 -5.84
C SER A 190 3.19 10.22 -4.52
N ARG A 191 3.94 10.05 -3.43
CA ARG A 191 3.36 9.92 -2.08
C ARG A 191 2.46 11.09 -1.71
N ALA A 192 2.85 12.30 -2.10
CA ALA A 192 2.07 13.49 -1.80
C ALA A 192 0.71 13.45 -2.54
N GLU A 193 0.68 13.01 -3.79
CA GLU A 193 -0.58 12.79 -4.54
C GLU A 193 -1.42 11.68 -3.91
N LEU A 194 -0.81 10.54 -3.54
CA LEU A 194 -1.53 9.45 -2.86
C LEU A 194 -2.19 9.92 -1.57
N GLN A 195 -1.47 10.71 -0.76
CA GLN A 195 -2.02 11.29 0.46
C GLN A 195 -3.18 12.24 0.17
N ALA A 196 -3.00 13.17 -0.78
CA ALA A 196 -4.05 14.12 -1.12
C ALA A 196 -5.32 13.43 -1.65
N ILE A 197 -5.16 12.37 -2.47
CA ILE A 197 -6.27 11.54 -2.97
C ILE A 197 -6.96 10.80 -1.83
N ALA A 198 -6.19 10.17 -0.93
CA ALA A 198 -6.74 9.46 0.22
C ALA A 198 -7.60 10.37 1.11
N GLU A 199 -7.22 11.64 1.26
CA GLU A 199 -8.01 12.64 2.01
C GLU A 199 -9.32 13.04 1.33
N THR A 200 -9.56 12.61 0.09
CA THR A 200 -10.83 12.82 -0.61
C THR A 200 -11.74 11.59 -0.59
N MET A 201 -11.33 10.52 0.09
CA MET A 201 -12.13 9.30 0.17
C MET A 201 -13.44 9.55 0.91
N ALA A 202 -14.54 9.08 0.35
CA ALA A 202 -15.87 9.16 0.94
C ALA A 202 -16.65 7.86 0.66
N PRO A 203 -17.66 7.52 1.46
CA PRO A 203 -18.56 6.42 1.14
C PRO A 203 -19.12 6.58 -0.28
N LEU A 204 -19.21 5.46 -1.01
CA LEU A 204 -19.75 5.41 -2.39
C LEU A 204 -21.17 5.96 -2.52
#